data_AF-A0A0E2Z363-F1
#
_entry.id   AF-A0A0E2Z363-F1
#
_cell.length_a   1.000
_cell.length_b   1.000
_cell.length_c   1.000
_cell.angle_alpha   90.00
_cell.angle_beta   90.00
_cell.angle_gamma   90.00
#
_symmetry.space_group_name_H-M   'P 1'
#
loop_
_entity.id
_entity.type
_entity.pdbx_description
1 polymer ?
#
loop_
_entity_poly.entity_id
_entity_poly.type
_entity_poly.pdbx_seq_one_letter_code
_entity_poly.pdbx_strand_id
1 'polypeptide(L)'
;TQTFSKAAFTFVKGVYPVYIDHAYGSHMVDVDGNDYIDYLCGLGPIILGYGYKPVDDAIKEQLKNGILFSLPHKLELDLAETICNTVPCAEMVKYSKTGSDAVTLAIRAARAITKRDKIAYCGTLGV
;
A
#
# COMPACT_ATOMS: atom_id res chain seq x y z
N THR A 1 15.02 -2.82 10.71
CA THR A 1 14.27 -3.73 9.81
C THR A 1 13.32 -2.98 8.87
N GLN A 2 13.52 -1.69 8.57
CA GLN A 2 12.71 -0.98 7.59
C GLN A 2 13.22 -1.24 6.16
N THR A 3 12.35 -1.11 5.17
CA THR A 3 12.76 -0.99 3.76
C THR A 3 13.77 0.14 3.63
N PHE A 4 14.79 -0.01 2.77
CA PHE A 4 15.88 0.97 2.65
C PHE A 4 15.38 2.41 2.45
N SER A 5 14.23 2.59 1.79
CA SER A 5 13.55 3.89 1.58
C SER A 5 13.18 4.67 2.84
N LYS A 6 13.12 4.01 4.00
CA LYS A 6 12.85 4.66 5.31
C LYS A 6 14.00 4.49 6.29
N ALA A 7 15.17 4.09 5.81
CA ALA A 7 16.33 3.95 6.67
C ALA A 7 16.86 5.33 7.07
N ALA A 8 17.37 5.48 8.30
CA ALA A 8 17.82 6.78 8.81
C ALA A 8 18.81 7.51 7.88
N PHE A 9 19.65 6.77 7.15
CA PHE A 9 20.63 7.34 6.23
C PHE A 9 20.04 7.94 4.95
N THR A 10 18.77 7.64 4.59
CA THR A 10 18.12 8.25 3.43
C THR A 10 17.61 9.65 3.73
N PHE A 11 17.60 10.06 4.99
CA PHE A 11 17.17 11.39 5.42
C PHE A 11 18.34 12.24 5.93
N VAL A 12 18.11 13.55 6.01
CA VAL A 12 19.10 14.49 6.52
C VAL A 12 19.34 14.22 8.01
N LYS A 13 20.58 13.88 8.34
CA LYS A 13 21.01 13.56 9.70
C LYS A 13 20.70 14.72 10.65
N GLY A 14 20.05 14.40 11.77
CA GLY A 14 19.72 15.37 12.82
C GLY A 14 18.53 16.28 12.51
N VAL A 15 17.86 16.09 11.37
CA VAL A 15 16.66 16.85 10.99
C VAL A 15 15.42 15.95 10.98
N TYR A 16 15.54 14.76 10.39
CA TYR A 16 14.41 13.85 10.26
C TYR A 16 14.40 12.82 11.40
N PRO A 17 13.24 12.51 12.01
CA PRO A 17 13.15 11.54 13.08
C PRO A 17 13.43 10.12 12.57
N VAL A 18 14.09 9.31 13.39
CA VAL A 18 14.35 7.89 13.05
C VAL A 18 13.18 6.99 13.47
N TYR A 19 12.51 7.35 14.57
CA TYR A 19 11.42 6.59 15.16
C TYR A 19 10.22 7.50 15.39
N ILE A 20 9.05 7.02 14.99
CA ILE A 20 7.76 7.66 15.21
C ILE A 20 7.05 6.92 16.36
N ASP A 21 6.44 7.67 17.26
CA ASP A 21 5.58 7.14 18.33
C ASP A 21 4.15 6.95 17.83
N HIS A 22 3.51 8.02 17.36
CA HIS A 22 2.15 7.98 16.82
C HIS A 22 1.92 8.99 15.69
N ALA A 23 0.78 8.91 15.02
CA ALA A 23 0.40 9.79 13.93
C ALA A 23 -1.12 10.02 13.90
N TYR A 24 -1.56 11.18 13.43
CA TYR A 24 -2.97 11.58 13.38
C TYR A 24 -3.20 12.62 12.29
N GLY A 25 -4.26 12.47 11.49
CA GLY A 25 -4.53 13.38 10.38
C GLY A 25 -3.32 13.50 9.44
N SER A 26 -2.79 14.70 9.25
CA SER A 26 -1.57 14.96 8.46
C SER A 26 -0.28 14.99 9.27
N HIS A 27 -0.32 14.63 10.56
CA HIS A 27 0.77 14.80 11.50
C HIS A 27 1.36 13.47 11.97
N MET A 28 2.65 13.49 12.31
CA MET A 28 3.37 12.41 12.99
C MET A 28 4.17 12.98 14.16
N VAL A 29 4.18 12.27 15.28
CA VAL A 29 4.91 12.63 16.50
C VAL A 29 6.02 11.62 16.73
N ASP A 30 7.25 12.10 16.84
CA ASP A 30 8.41 11.24 17.11
C ASP A 30 8.50 10.81 18.58
N VAL A 31 9.42 9.89 18.87
CA VAL A 31 9.65 9.37 20.23
C VAL A 31 10.22 10.40 21.20
N ASP A 32 10.73 11.52 20.69
CA ASP A 32 11.24 12.65 21.46
C ASP A 32 10.17 13.74 21.69
N GLY A 33 8.95 13.53 21.15
CA GLY A 33 7.80 14.43 21.31
C GLY A 33 7.72 15.56 20.27
N ASN A 34 8.53 15.53 19.22
CA ASN A 34 8.46 16.51 18.13
C ASN A 34 7.30 16.18 17.19
N ASP A 35 6.50 17.19 16.83
CA ASP A 35 5.35 17.07 15.93
C ASP A 35 5.70 17.60 14.53
N TYR A 36 5.47 16.78 13.51
CA TYR A 36 5.78 17.07 12.10
C TYR A 36 4.54 16.92 11.22
N ILE A 37 4.41 17.79 10.21
CA ILE A 37 3.53 17.54 9.07
C ILE A 37 4.19 16.47 8.18
N ASP A 38 3.52 15.35 7.98
CA ASP A 38 4.04 14.24 7.19
C ASP A 38 3.72 14.42 5.70
N TYR A 39 4.74 14.80 4.93
CA TYR A 39 4.69 14.82 3.46
C TYR A 39 5.16 13.52 2.81
N LEU A 40 5.68 12.57 3.59
CA LEU A 40 6.13 11.28 3.08
C LEU A 40 4.94 10.31 2.94
N CYS A 41 3.90 10.48 3.78
CA CYS A 41 2.64 9.74 3.73
C CYS A 41 2.82 8.22 3.72
N GLY A 42 3.76 7.72 4.52
CA GLY A 42 4.10 6.30 4.55
C GLY A 42 4.64 5.73 3.23
N LEU A 43 5.24 6.58 2.38
CA LEU A 43 5.62 6.32 0.98
C LEU A 43 4.44 6.22 0.01
N GLY A 44 3.35 6.94 0.30
CA GLY A 44 2.19 7.08 -0.59
C GLY A 44 0.84 6.52 -0.11
N PRO A 45 0.72 5.42 0.68
CA PRO A 45 -0.59 4.84 0.99
C PRO A 45 -1.47 5.72 1.89
N ILE A 46 -0.88 6.68 2.61
CA ILE A 46 -1.62 7.56 3.53
C ILE A 46 -2.20 8.75 2.77
N ILE A 47 -3.29 8.52 2.04
CA ILE A 47 -3.96 9.56 1.21
C ILE A 47 -5.11 10.27 1.93
N LEU A 48 -5.70 9.65 2.96
CA LEU A 48 -6.83 10.20 3.74
C LEU A 48 -6.40 10.75 5.11
N GLY A 49 -5.10 10.72 5.40
CA GLY A 49 -4.54 11.01 6.72
C GLY A 49 -4.56 9.80 7.67
N TYR A 50 -3.71 9.86 8.69
CA TYR A 50 -3.59 8.85 9.74
C TYR A 50 -4.82 8.82 10.63
N GLY A 51 -5.30 7.62 10.96
CA GLY A 51 -6.46 7.42 11.82
C GLY A 51 -7.78 7.92 11.20
N TYR A 52 -7.89 7.87 9.86
CA TYR A 52 -9.12 8.27 9.17
C TYR A 52 -10.29 7.38 9.62
N LYS A 53 -11.19 7.96 10.43
CA LYS A 53 -12.21 7.25 11.20
C LYS A 53 -13.04 6.22 10.40
N PRO A 54 -13.53 6.51 9.18
CA PRO A 54 -14.27 5.53 8.40
C PRO A 54 -13.47 4.25 8.08
N VAL A 55 -12.16 4.35 7.84
CA VAL A 55 -11.30 3.20 7.57
C VAL A 55 -11.03 2.41 8.85
N ASP A 56 -10.68 3.10 9.94
CA ASP A 56 -10.41 2.47 11.23
C ASP A 56 -11.64 1.72 11.77
N ASP A 57 -12.83 2.32 11.65
CA ASP A 57 -14.08 1.69 12.08
C ASP A 57 -14.40 0.45 11.24
N ALA A 58 -14.19 0.51 9.91
CA ALA A 58 -14.37 -0.65 9.03
C ALA A 58 -13.43 -1.80 9.38
N ILE A 59 -12.17 -1.51 9.70
CA ILE A 59 -11.19 -2.51 10.17
C ILE A 59 -11.67 -3.12 11.50
N LYS A 60 -12.02 -2.28 12.49
CA LYS A 60 -12.50 -2.75 13.80
C LYS A 60 -13.73 -3.62 13.70
N GLU A 61 -14.64 -3.30 12.78
CA GLU A 61 -15.82 -4.13 12.54
C GLU A 61 -15.45 -5.47 11.92
N GLN A 62 -14.57 -5.48 10.89
CA GLN A 62 -14.14 -6.72 10.25
C GLN A 62 -13.38 -7.65 11.20
N LEU A 63 -12.62 -7.10 12.16
CA LEU A 63 -11.92 -7.90 13.17
C LEU A 63 -12.84 -8.86 13.95
N LYS A 64 -14.13 -8.51 14.11
CA LYS A 64 -15.12 -9.37 14.78
C LYS A 64 -15.43 -10.66 14.00
N ASN A 65 -15.27 -10.63 12.68
CA ASN A 65 -15.55 -11.75 11.79
C ASN A 65 -14.30 -12.54 11.43
N GLY A 66 -13.10 -11.98 11.66
CA GLY A 66 -11.82 -12.53 11.25
C GLY A 66 -11.21 -11.81 10.04
N ILE A 67 -9.89 -11.98 9.84
CA ILE A 67 -9.11 -11.26 8.82
C ILE A 67 -8.42 -12.16 7.81
N LEU A 68 -8.49 -13.48 8.01
CA LEU A 68 -7.89 -14.48 7.12
C LEU A 68 -8.74 -15.74 7.17
N PHE A 69 -9.08 -16.26 6.00
CA PHE A 69 -9.99 -17.39 5.84
C PHE A 69 -9.40 -18.40 4.86
N SER A 70 -9.80 -19.67 4.97
CA SER A 70 -9.42 -20.72 4.02
C SER A 70 -10.23 -20.68 2.71
N LEU A 71 -11.31 -19.90 2.68
CA LEU A 71 -12.20 -19.70 1.53
C LEU A 71 -12.38 -18.20 1.24
N PRO A 72 -12.76 -17.82 0.01
CA PRO A 72 -12.98 -16.42 -0.34
C PRO A 72 -14.05 -15.76 0.53
N HIS A 73 -13.81 -14.51 0.92
CA HIS A 73 -14.78 -13.70 1.65
C HIS A 73 -15.58 -12.81 0.69
N LYS A 74 -16.85 -12.51 0.99
CA LYS A 74 -17.72 -11.69 0.12
C LYS A 74 -17.14 -10.32 -0.24
N LEU A 75 -16.37 -9.72 0.67
CA LEU A 75 -15.71 -8.43 0.45
C LEU A 75 -14.71 -8.46 -0.72
N GLU A 76 -14.18 -9.62 -1.07
CA GLU A 76 -13.31 -9.75 -2.25
C GLU A 76 -14.10 -9.49 -3.53
N LEU A 77 -15.38 -9.90 -3.59
CA LEU A 77 -16.25 -9.61 -4.73
C LEU A 77 -16.64 -8.12 -4.75
N ASP A 78 -17.11 -7.60 -3.62
CA ASP A 78 -17.53 -6.19 -3.50
C ASP A 78 -16.39 -5.23 -3.90
N LEU A 79 -15.16 -5.55 -3.48
CA LEU A 79 -13.98 -4.78 -3.84
C LEU A 79 -13.63 -4.93 -5.33
N ALA A 80 -13.79 -6.11 -5.92
CA ALA A 80 -13.47 -6.35 -7.33
C ALA A 80 -14.39 -5.52 -8.23
N GLU A 81 -15.70 -5.54 -7.94
CA GLU A 81 -16.70 -4.73 -8.63
C GLU A 81 -16.39 -3.24 -8.49
N THR A 82 -16.05 -2.79 -7.28
CA THR A 82 -15.67 -1.39 -7.02
C THR A 82 -14.47 -0.98 -7.87
N ILE A 83 -13.43 -1.83 -7.96
CA ILE A 83 -12.23 -1.52 -8.76
C ILE A 83 -12.57 -1.46 -10.25
N CYS A 84 -13.29 -2.44 -10.80
CA CYS A 84 -13.67 -2.43 -12.22
C CYS A 84 -14.54 -1.20 -12.57
N ASN A 85 -15.43 -0.79 -11.68
CA ASN A 85 -16.24 0.42 -11.88
C ASN A 85 -15.42 1.71 -11.78
N THR A 86 -14.33 1.71 -11.02
CA THR A 86 -13.48 2.89 -10.79
C THR A 86 -12.39 3.04 -11.85
N VAL A 87 -11.83 1.94 -12.35
CA VAL A 87 -10.73 1.93 -13.33
C VAL A 87 -11.28 1.56 -14.71
N PRO A 88 -11.45 2.51 -15.65
CA PRO A 88 -12.27 2.30 -16.86
C PRO A 88 -11.82 1.17 -17.80
N CYS A 89 -10.53 0.78 -17.76
CA CYS A 89 -9.99 -0.29 -18.59
C CYS A 89 -9.92 -1.65 -17.87
N ALA A 90 -10.31 -1.72 -16.60
CA ALA A 90 -10.23 -2.95 -15.82
C ALA A 90 -11.52 -3.77 -16.00
N GLU A 91 -11.41 -4.90 -16.70
CA GLU A 91 -12.51 -5.86 -16.85
C GLU A 91 -12.49 -6.95 -15.76
N MET A 92 -11.32 -7.26 -15.22
CA MET A 92 -11.11 -8.28 -14.18
C MET A 92 -9.99 -7.85 -13.22
N VAL A 93 -10.04 -8.36 -11.99
CA VAL A 93 -9.10 -8.03 -10.92
C VAL A 93 -8.50 -9.28 -10.31
N LYS A 94 -7.22 -9.21 -9.94
CA LYS A 94 -6.54 -10.20 -9.10
C LYS A 94 -5.79 -9.48 -7.98
N TYR A 95 -5.97 -9.94 -6.74
CA TYR A 95 -5.30 -9.38 -5.58
C TYR A 95 -3.92 -9.99 -5.34
N SER A 96 -3.00 -9.19 -4.83
CA SER A 96 -1.69 -9.58 -4.31
C SER A 96 -1.42 -8.83 -3.01
N LYS A 97 -0.37 -9.23 -2.27
CA LYS A 97 -0.05 -8.59 -0.98
C LYS A 97 0.69 -7.27 -1.17
N THR A 98 1.54 -7.18 -2.19
CA THR A 98 2.38 -6.02 -2.46
C THR A 98 2.29 -5.57 -3.92
N GLY A 99 2.73 -4.33 -4.18
CA GLY A 99 2.84 -3.82 -5.55
C GLY A 99 3.86 -4.57 -6.42
N SER A 100 4.98 -5.02 -5.84
CA SER A 100 5.96 -5.84 -6.57
C SER A 100 5.37 -7.19 -7.02
N ASP A 101 4.55 -7.82 -6.18
CA ASP A 101 3.83 -9.04 -6.57
C ASP A 101 2.86 -8.77 -7.73
N ALA A 102 2.13 -7.65 -7.69
CA ALA A 102 1.19 -7.26 -8.74
C ALA A 102 1.90 -7.05 -10.08
N VAL A 103 3.04 -6.34 -10.09
CA VAL A 103 3.83 -6.13 -11.31
C VAL A 103 4.43 -7.44 -11.81
N THR A 104 4.90 -8.31 -10.92
CA THR A 104 5.40 -9.65 -11.28
C THR A 104 4.31 -10.49 -11.94
N LEU A 105 3.09 -10.48 -11.37
CA LEU A 105 1.93 -11.17 -11.95
C LEU A 105 1.56 -10.60 -13.33
N ALA A 106 1.56 -9.28 -13.49
CA ALA A 106 1.28 -8.62 -14.76
C ALA A 106 2.30 -9.02 -15.84
N ILE A 107 3.60 -9.03 -15.52
CA ILE A 107 4.66 -9.48 -16.43
C ILE A 107 4.46 -10.95 -16.84
N ARG A 108 4.14 -11.83 -15.86
CA ARG A 108 3.90 -13.25 -16.14
C ARG A 108 2.66 -13.44 -17.03
N ALA A 109 1.58 -12.71 -16.77
CA ALA A 109 0.38 -12.74 -17.59
C ALA A 109 0.67 -12.25 -19.02
N ALA A 110 1.37 -11.13 -19.17
CA ALA A 110 1.76 -10.59 -20.48
C ALA A 110 2.56 -11.62 -21.30
N ARG A 111 3.60 -12.21 -20.71
CA ARG A 111 4.41 -13.27 -21.37
C ARG A 111 3.55 -14.48 -21.76
N ALA A 112 2.67 -14.93 -20.87
CA ALA A 112 1.81 -16.09 -21.10
C ALA A 112 0.82 -15.86 -22.25
N ILE A 113 0.29 -14.64 -22.39
CA ILE A 113 -0.65 -14.25 -23.44
C ILE A 113 0.07 -14.03 -24.77
N THR A 114 1.13 -13.20 -24.78
CA THR A 114 1.79 -12.78 -26.03
C THR A 114 2.83 -13.77 -26.54
N LYS A 115 3.25 -14.74 -25.73
CA LYS A 115 4.35 -15.68 -26.02
C LYS A 115 5.67 -14.98 -26.37
N ARG A 116 5.94 -13.84 -25.74
CA ARG A 116 7.18 -13.05 -25.93
C ARG A 116 7.91 -12.95 -24.60
N ASP A 117 9.23 -13.11 -24.63
CA ASP A 117 10.03 -13.11 -23.40
C ASP A 117 10.46 -11.71 -22.94
N LYS A 118 10.68 -10.81 -23.90
CA LYS A 118 11.21 -9.47 -23.65
C LYS A 118 10.10 -8.53 -23.19
N ILE A 119 10.39 -7.80 -22.12
CA ILE A 119 9.55 -6.73 -21.57
C ILE A 119 10.34 -5.43 -21.65
N ALA A 120 9.75 -4.40 -22.26
CA ALA A 120 10.30 -3.05 -22.22
C ALA A 120 9.97 -2.42 -20.87
N TYR A 121 10.94 -1.76 -20.25
CA TYR A 121 10.81 -1.22 -18.90
C TYR A 121 11.51 0.13 -18.77
N CYS A 122 10.88 1.08 -18.08
CA CYS A 122 11.44 2.37 -17.69
C CYS A 122 10.82 2.78 -16.35
N GLY A 123 11.63 2.99 -15.32
CA GLY A 123 11.17 3.42 -13.99
C GLY A 123 11.95 2.82 -12.82
N THR A 124 11.43 3.04 -11.62
CA THR A 124 12.01 2.60 -10.33
C THR A 124 11.17 1.53 -9.62
N LEU A 125 10.15 0.97 -10.28
CA LEU A 125 9.38 -0.15 -9.75
C LEU A 125 10.30 -1.35 -9.48
N GLY A 126 10.14 -1.97 -8.31
CA GLY A 126 10.82 -3.21 -7.96
C GLY A 126 10.28 -4.35 -8.82
N VAL A 127 10.89 -4.52 -9.99
CA VAL A 127 10.91 -5.74 -10.80
C VAL A 127 12.24 -6.43 -10.55
#